data_AF-A0AAU6VB59-F1
#
_entry.id   AF-A0AAU6VB59-F1
#
_cell.length_a   1.000
_cell.length_b   1.000
_cell.length_c   1.000
_cell.angle_alpha   90.00
_cell.angle_beta   90.00
_cell.angle_gamma   90.00
#
_symmetry.space_group_name_H-M   'P 1'
#
loop_
_entity.id
_entity.type
_entity.pdbx_description
1 polymer ?
#
loop_
_entity_poly.entity_id
_entity_poly.type
_entity_poly.pdbx_seq_one_letter_code
_entity_poly.pdbx_strand_id
1 'polypeptide(L)'
;MKKHKNIVTQILNEYFNGNHASMAVLFGVSSMAVRKWQILGEFPAKNGRMQQAHELTGIDYKKLTPSAYKSPDGFNKRLQNFQLAA
;
A
#
# COMPACT_ATOMS: atom_id res chain seq x y z
N MET A 1 17.73 -19.70 -2.17
CA MET A 1 17.00 -18.93 -1.14
C MET A 1 15.72 -18.38 -1.76
N LYS A 2 14.54 -18.79 -1.31
CA LYS A 2 13.29 -18.11 -1.67
C LYS A 2 13.38 -16.72 -1.06
N LYS A 3 13.72 -15.69 -1.86
CA LYS A 3 13.62 -14.29 -1.42
C LYS A 3 12.16 -14.11 -0.99
N HIS A 4 11.91 -13.94 0.30
CA HIS A 4 10.59 -13.49 0.75
C HIS A 4 10.31 -12.20 -0.03
N LYS A 5 9.40 -12.28 -1.01
CA LYS A 5 9.03 -11.13 -1.84
C LYS A 5 8.35 -10.15 -0.89
N ASN A 6 9.08 -9.09 -0.58
CA ASN A 6 8.63 -7.95 0.18
C ASN A 6 7.33 -7.42 -0.44
N ILE A 7 6.22 -7.50 0.30
CA ILE A 7 4.88 -7.21 -0.24
C ILE A 7 4.74 -5.75 -0.65
N VAL A 8 5.40 -4.83 0.06
CA VAL A 8 5.44 -3.41 -0.29
C VAL A 8 6.18 -3.21 -1.60
N THR A 9 7.32 -3.88 -1.79
CA THR A 9 8.08 -3.82 -3.05
C THR A 9 7.30 -4.43 -4.21
N GLN A 10 6.57 -5.52 -3.97
CA GLN A 10 5.70 -6.13 -4.97
C GLN A 10 4.63 -5.14 -5.41
N ILE A 11 3.89 -4.57 -4.46
CA ILE A 11 2.81 -3.61 -4.76
C ILE A 11 3.36 -2.34 -5.42
N LEU A 12 4.48 -1.82 -4.94
CA LEU A 12 5.15 -0.65 -5.53
C LEU A 12 5.49 -0.88 -7.01
N ASN A 13 5.99 -2.07 -7.36
CA ASN A 13 6.35 -2.37 -8.75
C ASN A 13 5.14 -2.67 -9.62
N GLU A 14 4.19 -3.48 -9.13
CA GLU A 14 3.02 -3.94 -9.90
C GLU A 14 2.00 -2.84 -10.14
N TYR A 15 1.80 -1.94 -9.17
CA TYR A 15 0.74 -0.92 -9.23
C TYR A 15 1.29 0.50 -9.45
N PHE A 16 2.57 0.76 -9.14
CA PHE A 16 3.12 2.11 -9.21
C PHE A 16 4.41 2.21 -10.05
N ASN A 17 4.79 1.15 -10.79
CA ASN A 17 6.00 1.11 -11.61
C ASN A 17 7.28 1.52 -10.84
N GLY A 18 7.37 1.20 -9.54
CA GLY A 18 8.50 1.57 -8.71
C GLY A 18 8.44 3.00 -8.14
N ASN A 19 7.40 3.79 -8.44
CA ASN A 19 7.32 5.20 -8.10
C ASN A 19 6.77 5.42 -6.68
N HIS A 20 7.67 5.78 -5.74
CA HIS A 20 7.30 6.10 -4.36
C HIS A 20 6.35 7.29 -4.24
N ALA A 21 6.44 8.28 -5.11
CA ALA A 21 5.60 9.48 -5.04
C ALA A 21 4.15 9.15 -5.39
N SER A 22 3.92 8.36 -6.43
CA SER A 22 2.56 7.93 -6.82
C SER A 22 1.89 7.10 -5.72
N MET A 23 2.64 6.16 -5.13
CA MET A 23 2.15 5.38 -3.99
C MET A 23 1.89 6.27 -2.77
N ALA A 24 2.76 7.24 -2.49
CA ALA A 24 2.60 8.18 -1.39
C ALA A 24 1.33 9.04 -1.55
N VAL A 25 1.02 9.49 -2.77
CA VAL A 25 -0.21 10.23 -3.08
C VAL A 25 -1.44 9.39 -2.81
N LEU A 26 -1.51 8.15 -3.31
CA LEU A 26 -2.67 7.27 -3.08
C LEU A 26 -2.88 7.01 -1.58
N PHE A 27 -1.81 6.63 -0.89
CA PHE A 27 -1.85 6.38 0.54
C PHE A 27 -1.91 7.68 1.37
N GLY A 28 -1.86 8.88 0.78
CA GLY A 28 -1.87 10.14 1.55
C GLY A 28 -0.77 10.19 2.62
N VAL A 29 0.46 9.82 2.25
CA VAL A 29 1.67 9.87 3.09
C VAL A 29 2.79 10.56 2.33
N SER A 30 3.98 10.68 2.93
CA SER A 30 5.17 11.13 2.22
C SER A 30 5.88 9.98 1.51
N SER A 31 6.63 10.26 0.44
CA SER A 31 7.45 9.27 -0.28
C SER A 31 8.49 8.61 0.65
N MET A 32 8.96 9.34 1.67
CA MET A 32 9.86 8.79 2.69
C MET A 32 9.17 7.72 3.57
N ALA A 33 7.88 7.89 3.87
CA ALA A 33 7.11 6.86 4.58
C ALA A 33 7.02 5.58 3.75
N VAL A 34 6.72 5.70 2.45
CA VAL A 34 6.70 4.56 1.52
C VAL A 34 8.07 3.87 1.46
N ARG A 35 9.16 4.63 1.39
CA ARG A 35 10.53 4.08 1.44
C ARG A 35 10.79 3.31 2.73
N LYS A 36 10.33 3.81 3.89
CA LYS A 36 10.44 3.08 5.17
C LYS A 36 9.66 1.77 5.13
N TRP A 37 8.43 1.77 4.61
CA TRP A 37 7.63 0.54 4.47
C TRP A 37 8.30 -0.45 3.53
N GLN A 38 8.91 0.03 2.44
CA GLN A 38 9.66 -0.81 1.53
C GLN A 38 10.89 -1.42 2.21
N ILE A 39 11.63 -0.67 3.04
CA ILE A 39 12.78 -1.22 3.78
C ILE A 39 12.33 -2.27 4.81
N LEU A 40 11.25 -2.00 5.55
CA LEU A 40 10.69 -2.90 6.56
C LEU A 40 10.00 -4.13 5.94
N GLY A 41 9.51 -3.98 4.71
CA GLY A 41 8.82 -5.02 3.96
C GLY A 41 7.38 -5.28 4.37
N GLU A 42 6.79 -4.37 5.14
CA GLU A 42 5.41 -4.44 5.62
C GLU A 42 4.74 -3.07 5.62
N PHE A 43 3.41 -3.07 5.51
CA PHE A 43 2.61 -1.88 5.76
C PHE A 43 2.38 -1.72 7.26
N PRO A 44 2.43 -0.50 7.81
CA PRO A 44 2.19 -0.30 9.22
C PRO A 44 0.73 -0.65 9.58
N ALA A 45 0.54 -1.32 10.71
CA ALA A 45 -0.80 -1.66 11.22
C ALA A 45 -1.65 -0.43 11.61
N LYS A 46 -1.00 0.71 11.87
CA LYS A 46 -1.70 1.95 12.24
C LYS A 46 -2.40 2.58 11.02
N ASN A 47 -3.50 3.28 11.27
CA ASN A 47 -4.23 4.10 10.28
C ASN A 47 -4.76 3.32 9.05
N GLY A 48 -5.06 2.02 9.21
CA GLY A 48 -5.71 1.21 8.18
C GLY A 48 -4.89 1.03 6.88
N ARG A 49 -3.55 1.12 6.92
CA ARG A 49 -2.72 1.01 5.69
C ARG A 49 -2.76 -0.36 5.05
N MET A 50 -2.87 -1.41 5.87
CA MET A 50 -3.04 -2.77 5.35
C MET A 50 -4.39 -2.94 4.65
N GLN A 51 -5.45 -2.35 5.20
CA GLN A 51 -6.76 -2.31 4.55
C GLN A 51 -6.73 -1.55 3.22
N GLN A 52 -6.05 -0.42 3.16
CA GLN A 52 -5.86 0.33 1.91
C GLN A 52 -5.10 -0.50 0.85
N ALA A 53 -4.06 -1.22 1.26
CA ALA A 53 -3.30 -2.10 0.36
C ALA A 53 -4.15 -3.29 -0.11
N HIS A 54 -5.01 -3.85 0.76
CA HIS A 54 -5.98 -4.86 0.37
C HIS A 54 -6.99 -4.33 -0.65
N GLU A 55 -7.59 -3.17 -0.39
CA GLU A 55 -8.57 -2.52 -1.28
C GLU A 55 -7.96 -2.18 -2.65
N LEU A 56 -6.67 -1.85 -2.71
CA LEU A 56 -5.95 -1.65 -3.98
C LEU A 56 -5.70 -2.95 -4.75
N THR A 57 -5.33 -4.03 -4.06
CA THR A 57 -4.74 -5.22 -4.69
C THR A 57 -5.66 -6.43 -4.76
N GLY A 58 -6.72 -6.46 -3.97
CA GLY A 58 -7.55 -7.65 -3.73
C GLY A 58 -6.83 -8.78 -2.98
N ILE A 59 -5.59 -8.59 -2.53
CA ILE A 59 -4.81 -9.63 -1.84
C ILE A 59 -5.38 -9.83 -0.43
N ASP A 60 -5.89 -11.03 -0.17
CA ASP A 60 -6.56 -11.40 1.08
C ASP A 60 -5.75 -11.01 2.34
N TYR A 61 -6.45 -10.51 3.36
CA TYR A 61 -5.90 -9.96 4.60
C TYR A 61 -5.05 -10.96 5.40
N LYS A 62 -5.16 -12.27 5.15
CA LYS A 62 -4.23 -13.25 5.74
C LYS A 62 -2.80 -13.12 5.22
N LYS A 63 -2.62 -12.57 4.01
CA LYS A 63 -1.30 -12.29 3.39
C LYS A 63 -0.78 -10.89 3.74
N LEU A 64 -1.66 -9.96 4.08
CA LEU A 64 -1.36 -8.60 4.55
C LEU A 64 -1.70 -8.54 6.05
N THR A 65 -0.75 -8.92 6.90
CA THR A 65 -0.82 -9.14 8.37
C THR A 65 -2.04 -8.54 9.13
N PRO A 66 -2.65 -9.27 10.08
CA PRO A 66 -3.94 -8.87 10.65
C PRO A 66 -3.77 -7.95 11.87
N SER A 67 -3.96 -6.64 11.74
CA SER A 67 -4.44 -5.80 12.87
C SER A 67 -4.78 -4.35 12.46
N ALA A 68 -5.91 -3.89 13.00
CA ALA A 68 -6.46 -2.53 13.03
C ALA A 68 -7.16 -2.01 11.74
N TYR A 69 -8.48 -2.20 11.73
CA TYR A 69 -9.39 -1.97 10.60
C TYR A 69 -10.25 -0.71 10.76
N LYS A 70 -9.98 0.29 9.92
CA LYS A 70 -10.96 1.12 9.20
C LYS A 70 -10.20 1.90 8.13
N SER A 71 -10.57 1.78 6.86
CA SER A 71 -10.00 2.63 5.81
C SER A 71 -10.31 4.09 6.15
N PRO A 72 -9.32 4.99 6.19
CA PRO A 72 -9.54 6.38 6.56
C PRO A 72 -10.39 7.09 5.50
N ASP A 73 -11.14 8.10 5.95
CA ASP A 73 -12.04 8.85 5.09
C ASP A 73 -11.31 9.41 3.87
N GLY A 74 -11.96 9.33 2.71
CA GLY A 74 -11.44 9.78 1.43
C GLY A 74 -10.43 8.84 0.76
N PHE A 75 -10.07 7.69 1.34
CA PHE A 75 -9.25 6.71 0.63
C PHE A 75 -9.92 6.21 -0.65
N ASN A 76 -11.21 5.85 -0.60
CA ASN A 76 -11.95 5.39 -1.78
C ASN A 76 -11.94 6.43 -2.92
N LYS A 77 -12.04 7.73 -2.58
CA LYS A 77 -11.95 8.81 -3.56
C LYS A 77 -10.57 8.87 -4.21
N ARG A 78 -9.49 8.74 -3.42
CA ARG A 78 -8.12 8.69 -3.95
C ARG A 78 -7.89 7.44 -4.80
N LEU A 79 -8.44 6.30 -4.41
CA LEU A 79 -8.36 5.04 -5.16
C LEU A 79 -9.08 5.14 -6.51
N GLN A 80 -10.29 5.69 -6.54
CA GLN A 80 -11.01 5.93 -7.79
C GLN A 80 -10.24 6.88 -8.71
N ASN A 81 -9.76 8.01 -8.19
CA ASN A 81 -8.95 8.95 -8.98
C ASN A 81 -7.69 8.30 -9.54
N PHE A 82 -7.04 7.43 -8.77
CA PHE A 82 -5.86 6.70 -9.21
C PHE A 82 -6.19 5.71 -10.34
N GLN A 83 -7.28 4.96 -10.22
CA GLN A 83 -7.74 4.02 -11.25
C GLN A 83 -8.16 4.72 -12.55
N LEU A 84 -8.67 5.95 -12.48
CA LEU A 84 -9.04 6.76 -13.65
C LEU A 84 -7.84 7.42 -14.34
N ALA A 85 -6.71 7.56 -13.65
CA ALA A 85 -5.50 8.22 -14.13
C ALA A 85 -4.42 7.25 -14.64
N ALA A 86 -4.63 5.95 -14.48
CA ALA A 86 -3.76 4.86 -14.94
C ALA A 86 -4.25 4.31 -16.29
#